data_AF-B0BJZ6-F1
#
_entry.id   AF-B0BJZ6-F1
#
_cell.length_a   1.000
_cell.length_b   1.000
_cell.length_c   1.000
_cell.angle_alpha   90.00
_cell.angle_beta   90.00
_cell.angle_gamma   90.00
#
_symmetry.space_group_name_H-M   'P 1'
#
loop_
_entity.id
_entity.type
_entity.pdbx_description
1 polymer ?
#
loop_
_entity_poly.entity_id
_entity_poly.type
_entity_poly.pdbx_seq_one_letter_code
_entity_poly.pdbx_strand_id
1 'polypeptide(L)'
;MQEVLRNFAVFLMGQNFLLEVDGHESLQGSFVTVRVEEADEGAAAIAAIKRVRSIDLIAMALSRTLDLQPTIEVRVVHELPESIKMKDTELSLFPMSECD
;
A
#
# COMPACT_ATOMS: atom_id res chain seq x y z
N MET A 1 8.10 -24.34 -18.22
CA MET A 1 8.69 -24.30 -16.87
C MET A 1 7.58 -23.89 -15.93
N GLN A 2 7.40 -24.60 -14.82
CA GLN A 2 6.46 -24.17 -13.78
C GLN A 2 7.13 -23.00 -13.04
N GLU A 3 6.50 -21.82 -13.03
CA GLU A 3 6.99 -20.70 -12.24
C GLU A 3 6.84 -21.07 -10.75
N VAL A 4 7.96 -21.06 -10.03
CA VAL A 4 7.95 -21.28 -8.58
C VAL A 4 7.52 -19.97 -7.93
N LEU A 5 6.27 -19.93 -7.45
CA LEU A 5 5.75 -18.80 -6.71
C LEU A 5 6.36 -18.78 -5.30
N ARG A 6 6.73 -17.60 -4.85
CA ARG A 6 7.32 -17.35 -3.53
C ARG A 6 6.46 -16.39 -2.75
N ASN A 7 6.47 -16.55 -1.44
CA ASN A 7 5.66 -15.76 -0.54
C ASN A 7 6.45 -14.53 -0.08
N PHE A 8 5.94 -13.33 -0.32
CA PHE A 8 6.60 -12.08 0.07
C PHE A 8 5.74 -11.26 1.03
N ALA A 9 6.40 -10.67 2.04
CA ALA A 9 5.83 -9.57 2.80
C ALA A 9 6.25 -8.24 2.15
N VAL A 10 5.27 -7.40 1.84
CA VAL A 10 5.50 -6.10 1.20
C VAL A 10 4.89 -4.99 2.05
N PHE A 11 5.71 -4.01 2.41
CA PHE A 11 5.30 -2.81 3.13
C PHE A 11 5.02 -1.71 2.13
N LEU A 12 3.85 -1.07 2.27
CA LEU A 12 3.45 0.06 1.44
C LEU A 12 3.20 1.25 2.35
N MET A 13 3.93 2.33 2.07
CA MET A 13 3.78 3.61 2.74
C MET A 13 3.20 4.60 1.75
N GLY A 14 2.00 5.08 2.03
CA GLY A 14 1.35 6.10 1.26
C GLY A 14 1.51 7.48 1.88
N GLN A 15 1.66 8.51 1.05
CA GLN A 15 1.71 9.90 1.48
C GLN A 15 0.80 10.79 0.63
N ASN A 16 0.40 11.92 1.20
CA ASN A 16 -0.34 12.98 0.53
C ASN A 16 -1.73 12.57 0.02
N PHE A 17 -2.41 11.66 0.73
CA PHE A 17 -3.79 11.29 0.40
C PHE A 17 -4.75 12.28 1.03
N LEU A 18 -5.41 13.12 0.22
CA LEU A 18 -6.50 13.97 0.72
C LEU A 18 -7.76 13.12 0.90
N LEU A 19 -8.09 12.82 2.15
CA LEU A 19 -9.22 12.01 2.55
C LEU A 19 -10.19 12.82 3.41
N GLU A 20 -11.48 12.50 3.32
CA GLU A 20 -12.46 12.99 4.28
C GLU A 20 -12.43 12.10 5.51
N VAL A 21 -12.06 12.66 6.66
CA VAL A 21 -12.03 12.00 7.97
C VAL A 21 -12.90 12.83 8.91
N ASP A 22 -13.91 12.22 9.52
CA ASP A 22 -14.86 12.90 10.42
C ASP A 22 -15.52 14.16 9.83
N GLY A 23 -15.78 14.15 8.51
CA GLY A 23 -16.42 15.26 7.79
C GLY A 23 -15.49 16.41 7.42
N HIS A 24 -14.18 16.28 7.63
CA HIS A 24 -13.17 17.25 7.26
C HIS A 24 -12.17 16.64 6.27
N GLU A 25 -11.83 17.38 5.21
CA GLU A 25 -10.73 16.99 4.32
C GLU A 25 -9.40 17.21 5.03
N SER A 26 -8.57 16.17 5.05
CA SER A 26 -7.26 16.20 5.69
C SER A 26 -6.25 15.38 4.88
N LEU A 27 -5.01 15.84 4.86
CA LEU A 27 -3.90 15.06 4.32
C LEU A 27 -3.55 13.92 5.27
N GLN A 28 -3.60 12.72 4.73
CA GLN A 28 -3.31 11.49 5.45
C GLN A 28 -2.15 10.76 4.79
N GLY A 29 -1.32 10.18 5.64
CA GLY A 29 -0.44 9.09 5.26
C GLY A 29 -1.17 7.77 5.47
N SER A 30 -0.69 6.73 4.80
CA SER A 30 -1.22 5.38 4.98
C SER A 30 -0.11 4.35 5.11
N PHE A 31 -0.36 3.30 5.89
CA PHE A 31 0.54 2.17 5.98
C PHE A 31 -0.25 0.87 5.92
N VAL A 32 0.25 -0.06 5.12
CA VAL A 32 -0.29 -1.42 5.04
C VAL A 32 0.82 -2.40 4.71
N THR A 33 0.76 -3.57 5.32
CA THR A 33 1.56 -4.72 4.96
C THR A 33 0.67 -5.70 4.22
N VAL A 34 1.09 -6.11 3.02
CA VAL A 34 0.38 -7.11 2.23
C VAL A 34 1.26 -8.34 2.02
N ARG A 35 0.59 -9.48 1.95
CA ARG A 35 1.19 -10.73 1.51
C ARG A 35 0.90 -10.94 0.03
N VAL A 36 1.92 -11.28 -0.75
CA VAL A 36 1.77 -11.61 -2.17
C VAL A 36 2.55 -12.88 -2.50
N GLU A 37 2.00 -13.69 -3.38
CA GLU A 37 2.65 -14.89 -3.91
C GLU A 37 3.02 -14.62 -5.36
N GLU A 38 4.30 -14.43 -5.63
CA GLU A 38 4.81 -13.98 -6.94
C GLU A 38 6.16 -14.64 -7.23
N ALA A 39 6.62 -14.57 -8.49
CA ALA A 39 7.86 -15.23 -8.91
C ALA A 39 9.13 -14.58 -8.31
N ASP A 40 9.11 -13.25 -8.13
CA ASP A 40 10.23 -12.45 -7.63
C ASP A 40 9.75 -11.18 -6.91
N GLU A 41 10.70 -10.45 -6.31
CA GLU A 41 10.43 -9.22 -5.56
C GLU A 41 9.81 -8.10 -6.43
N GLY A 42 10.18 -8.02 -7.71
CA GLY A 42 9.64 -7.01 -8.62
C GLY A 42 8.17 -7.26 -8.92
N ALA A 43 7.82 -8.50 -9.24
CA ALA A 43 6.44 -8.94 -9.40
C ALA A 43 5.63 -8.74 -8.11
N ALA A 44 6.21 -9.09 -6.96
CA ALA A 44 5.62 -8.88 -5.63
C ALA A 44 5.30 -7.40 -5.38
N ALA A 45 6.25 -6.49 -5.66
CA ALA A 45 6.04 -5.06 -5.50
C ALA A 45 4.90 -4.55 -6.39
N ILE A 46 4.86 -4.96 -7.66
CA ILE A 46 3.80 -4.55 -8.61
C ILE A 46 2.43 -5.07 -8.15
N ALA A 47 2.34 -6.34 -7.75
CA ALA A 47 1.11 -6.94 -7.27
C ALA A 47 0.60 -6.24 -6.00
N ALA A 48 1.51 -5.95 -5.07
CA ALA A 48 1.21 -5.22 -3.84
C ALA A 48 0.66 -3.80 -4.11
N ILE A 49 1.30 -3.04 -5.01
CA ILE A 49 0.83 -1.71 -5.41
C ILE A 49 -0.57 -1.78 -5.99
N LYS A 50 -0.82 -2.72 -6.92
CA LYS A 50 -2.13 -2.89 -7.55
C LYS A 50 -3.22 -3.15 -6.51
N ARG A 51 -2.95 -4.01 -5.53
CA ARG A 51 -3.87 -4.33 -4.45
C ARG A 51 -4.17 -3.11 -3.58
N VAL A 52 -3.17 -2.37 -3.14
CA VAL A 52 -3.38 -1.15 -2.32
C VAL A 52 -4.14 -0.07 -3.08
N ARG A 53 -3.84 0.13 -4.37
CA ARG A 53 -4.57 1.07 -5.22
C ARG A 53 -6.05 0.73 -5.42
N SER A 54 -6.43 -0.54 -5.23
CA SER A 54 -7.83 -0.98 -5.29
C SER A 54 -8.60 -0.81 -3.97
N ILE A 55 -7.95 -0.37 -2.88
CA ILE A 55 -8.66 -0.06 -1.65
C ILE A 55 -9.48 1.21 -1.89
N ASP A 56 -10.79 1.17 -1.65
CA ASP A 56 -11.73 2.24 -2.01
C ASP A 56 -11.26 3.64 -1.58
N LEU A 57 -10.80 3.78 -0.32
CA LEU A 57 -10.28 5.05 0.20
C LEU A 57 -9.07 5.56 -0.60
N ILE A 58 -8.12 4.68 -0.92
CA ILE A 58 -6.92 5.00 -1.70
C ILE A 58 -7.31 5.32 -3.15
N ALA A 59 -8.18 4.52 -3.76
CA ALA A 59 -8.65 4.73 -5.13
C ALA A 59 -9.33 6.08 -5.29
N MET A 60 -10.21 6.44 -4.34
CA MET A 60 -10.87 7.75 -4.31
C MET A 60 -9.85 8.88 -4.22
N ALA A 61 -8.90 8.82 -3.29
CA ALA A 61 -7.88 9.86 -3.15
C ALA A 61 -6.95 9.97 -4.37
N LEU A 62 -6.60 8.86 -5.01
CA LEU A 62 -5.81 8.87 -6.26
C LEU A 62 -6.57 9.46 -7.46
N SER A 63 -7.90 9.43 -7.44
CA SER A 63 -8.74 10.00 -8.51
C SER A 63 -8.90 11.51 -8.41
N ARG A 64 -8.56 12.12 -7.27
CA ARG A 64 -8.68 13.56 -7.04
C ARG A 64 -7.52 14.28 -7.73
N THR A 65 -7.83 15.37 -8.42
CA THR A 65 -6.80 16.29 -8.96
C THR A 65 -6.40 17.25 -7.84
N LEU A 66 -5.16 17.18 -7.40
CA LEU A 66 -4.61 17.95 -6.29
C LEU A 66 -3.26 18.55 -6.68
N ASP A 67 -2.92 19.70 -6.09
CA ASP A 67 -1.60 20.31 -6.24
C ASP A 67 -0.49 19.41 -5.67
N LEU A 68 -0.82 18.64 -4.62
CA LEU A 68 0.07 17.65 -4.02
C LEU A 68 -0.33 16.24 -4.49
N GLN A 69 0.53 15.62 -5.30
CA GLN A 69 0.25 14.29 -5.83
C GLN A 69 0.44 13.21 -4.74
N PRO A 70 -0.55 12.30 -4.56
CA PRO A 70 -0.39 11.16 -3.67
C PRO A 70 0.72 10.23 -4.17
N THR A 71 1.53 9.73 -3.26
CA THR A 71 2.62 8.79 -3.56
C THR A 71 2.45 7.50 -2.76
N ILE A 72 2.95 6.39 -3.31
CA ILE A 72 3.03 5.10 -2.63
C ILE A 72 4.45 4.61 -2.79
N GLU A 73 5.21 4.57 -1.69
CA GLU A 73 6.50 3.91 -1.60
C GLU A 73 6.29 2.44 -1.24
N VAL A 74 7.04 1.56 -1.90
CA VAL A 74 6.95 0.12 -1.69
C VAL A 74 8.29 -0.46 -1.31
N ARG A 75 8.29 -1.29 -0.28
CA ARG A 75 9.46 -2.04 0.19
C ARG A 75 9.09 -3.49 0.35
N VAL A 76 9.73 -4.35 -0.45
CA VAL A 76 9.67 -5.80 -0.24
C VAL A 76 10.61 -6.12 0.92
N VAL A 77 10.06 -6.67 2.00
CA VAL A 77 10.79 -6.82 3.26
C VAL A 77 11.53 -8.14 3.31
N HIS A 78 10.83 -9.22 2.93
CA HIS A 78 11.42 -10.56 2.97
C HIS A 78 10.59 -11.59 2.19
N GLU A 79 11.27 -12.62 1.68
CA GLU A 79 10.65 -13.89 1.32
C GLU A 79 10.26 -14.63 2.60
N LEU A 80 8.96 -14.81 2.83
CA LEU A 80 8.44 -15.54 3.98
C LEU A 80 8.51 -17.05 3.72
N PRO A 81 8.88 -17.87 4.73
CA PRO A 81 8.70 -19.32 4.65
C PRO A 81 7.25 -19.67 4.28
N GLU A 82 7.05 -20.74 3.50
CA GLU A 82 5.71 -21.21 3.10
C GLU A 82 4.80 -21.53 4.29
N SER A 83 5.39 -21.87 5.44
CA SER A 83 4.67 -22.13 6.69
C SER A 83 4.04 -20.87 7.30
N ILE A 84 4.50 -19.67 6.92
CA ILE A 84 3.98 -18.40 7.43
C ILE A 84 2.77 -17.96 6.59
N LYS A 85 1.59 -18.15 7.16
CA LYS A 85 0.31 -17.65 6.64
C LYS A 85 -0.03 -16.28 7.24
N MET A 86 0.82 -15.29 6.95
CA MET A 86 0.55 -13.90 7.35
C MET A 86 -0.73 -13.41 6.65
N LYS A 87 -1.62 -12.76 7.40
CA LYS A 87 -2.73 -12.01 6.81
C LYS A 87 -2.26 -10.60 6.48
N ASP A 88 -2.86 -9.98 5.47
CA ASP A 88 -2.70 -8.55 5.26
C ASP A 88 -3.04 -7.81 6.55
N THR A 89 -2.29 -6.75 6.85
CA THR A 89 -2.69 -5.85 7.94
C THR A 89 -3.87 -5.01 7.49
N GLU A 90 -4.62 -4.47 8.44
CA GLU A 90 -5.59 -3.42 8.13
C GLU A 90 -4.86 -2.17 7.62
N LEU A 91 -5.54 -1.39 6.76
CA LEU A 91 -5.03 -0.11 6.31
C LEU A 91 -5.01 0.86 7.50
N SER A 92 -3.81 1.28 7.89
CA SER A 92 -3.64 2.29 8.93
C SER A 92 -3.53 3.67 8.29
N LEU A 93 -4.31 4.63 8.77
CA LEU A 93 -4.20 6.03 8.38
C LEU A 93 -3.58 6.83 9.52
N PHE A 94 -2.79 7.85 9.18
CA PHE A 94 -2.23 8.76 10.15
C PHE A 94 -2.20 10.19 9.61
N PRO A 95 -2.44 11.20 10.45
CA PRO A 95 -2.44 12.58 10.01
C PRO A 95 -1.05 12.98 9.52
N MET A 96 -0.99 13.64 8.37
CA MET A 96 0.20 14.37 7.96
C MET A 96 0.01 15.82 8.38
N SER A 97 1.02 16.40 9.02
CA SER A 97 1.05 17.85 9.22
C SER A 97 0.87 18.51 7.85
N GLU A 98 0.00 19.51 7.78
CA GLU A 98 -0.01 20.40 6.62
C GLU A 98 1.42 20.97 6.51
N CYS A 99 2.04 20.84 5.34
CA CYS A 99 3.33 21.49 5.12
C CYS A 99 3.11 22.99 5.31
N ASP A 100 3.70 23.56 6.37
CA ASP A 100 3.83 25.01 6.57
C ASP A 100 4.44 25.71 5.34
#